data_AF-A0A1L7TAT5-F1
#
_entry.id   AF-A0A1L7TAT5-F1
#
_cell.length_a   1.000
_cell.length_b   1.000
_cell.length_c   1.000
_cell.angle_alpha   90.00
_cell.angle_beta   90.00
_cell.angle_gamma   90.00
#
_symmetry.space_group_name_H-M   'P 1'
#
loop_
_entity.id
_entity.type
_entity.pdbx_description
1 polymer ?
#
loop_
_entity_poly.entity_id
_entity_poly.type
_entity_poly.pdbx_seq_one_letter_code
_entity_poly.pdbx_strand_id
1 'polypeptide(L)'
;MVSWKQPFSGRSDAAVATASNDGEFSDGSLKYVGETGGNSNAVTYQEATGAPVEHDSPLGYDVGPFTIVLINVTMMIGTGIYSTPSAILHGTGSVGLMFIYWTLGYLLCIASGAVYLEFTAYFPSRSGSEVVFLEQAFPRPTWFFPTTFAVQSVLLSFGSSNAVVLATYLFRCSTKEPSNWEIKGVALAGYTVACLCLVFNTKYAYWFQNAIGVVKILTLIFIIITGFVVLGGHTDVEDPKANFRNAFEGTGSASAYGLTNALYRIIFSYGGYNNAFNLANEVKNPVQSLKKYAFAALTTVYVLYMFANVAWLSAVPKEELESSGLTAASLFFGNVLGNSGAVRGLNFLIALSAFGNIMAVIVGLSRRLRECGRQGVLPWTPFWVSTKPFGTPLGPYFTTWAITALMILAIPSGDAFNFVSDLGVYPGAAFNLAMAVGLYVVRWRRKRANLPSPEFKAWHILVIFNILVQSFVIVMPWYPPEGGMYAGDVSFWYATYVVTGIGILIACALYYYFWAFLMPKWKGYKLRSEAVILDNGVQSHEIRKVPIGELDEWEATHDVAGRLRQATVLQSGGPEKVSPQSSDSEAKV
;
A
#
# COMPACT_ATOMS: atom_id res chain seq x y z
N MET A 1 9.98 30.67 46.92
CA MET A 1 10.61 29.69 46.00
C MET A 1 9.55 29.18 45.04
N VAL A 2 9.82 29.39 43.75
CA VAL A 2 9.24 28.82 42.52
C VAL A 2 7.76 29.09 42.21
N SER A 3 7.61 30.02 41.27
CA SER A 3 6.41 30.56 40.62
C SER A 3 5.63 29.50 39.82
N TRP A 4 4.32 29.46 40.03
CA TRP A 4 3.31 28.90 39.13
C TRP A 4 2.46 30.06 38.62
N LYS A 5 2.03 29.94 37.34
CA LYS A 5 1.13 30.81 36.55
C LYS A 5 1.83 31.72 35.54
N GLN A 6 1.84 31.28 34.28
CA GLN A 6 1.63 32.18 33.14
C GLN A 6 0.35 31.76 32.40
N PRO A 7 -0.46 32.70 31.89
CA PRO A 7 -1.69 32.39 31.19
C PRO A 7 -1.42 32.07 29.71
N PHE A 8 -2.19 31.13 29.18
CA PHE A 8 -2.38 30.93 27.75
C PHE A 8 -2.87 32.22 27.10
N SER A 9 -2.05 32.85 26.26
CA SER A 9 -2.52 33.80 25.26
C SER A 9 -1.69 33.66 23.98
N GLY A 10 -2.38 33.62 22.84
CA GLY A 10 -1.77 33.69 21.52
C GLY A 10 -1.89 32.42 20.68
N ARG A 11 -3.10 32.10 20.20
CA ARG A 11 -3.33 31.53 18.87
C ARG A 11 -4.83 31.45 18.57
N SER A 12 -5.32 32.42 17.80
CA SER A 12 -6.47 32.23 16.91
C SER A 12 -6.40 33.29 15.81
N ASP A 13 -5.30 33.30 15.07
CA ASP A 13 -5.35 33.81 13.71
C ASP A 13 -5.80 32.63 12.84
N ALA A 14 -6.98 32.77 12.24
CA ALA A 14 -7.44 31.85 11.21
C ALA A 14 -6.36 31.78 10.13
N ALA A 15 -5.74 30.61 9.97
CA ALA A 15 -4.73 30.39 8.95
C ALA A 15 -5.42 30.41 7.57
N VAL A 16 -5.51 31.60 6.99
CA VAL A 16 -5.65 31.76 5.55
C VAL A 16 -4.42 31.10 4.94
N ALA A 17 -4.61 30.16 4.02
CA ALA A 17 -3.52 29.56 3.27
C ALA A 17 -2.72 30.67 2.57
N THR A 18 -1.62 31.09 3.17
CA THR A 18 -0.70 32.05 2.57
C THR A 18 0.08 31.29 1.51
N ALA A 19 -0.11 31.70 0.25
CA ALA A 19 0.74 31.28 -0.85
C ALA A 19 2.20 31.55 -0.45
N SER A 20 3.01 30.50 -0.35
CA SER A 20 4.45 30.68 -0.48
C SER A 20 4.66 31.18 -1.91
N ASN A 21 5.24 32.37 -2.03
CA ASN A 21 5.45 33.11 -3.28
C ASN A 21 6.55 32.49 -4.14
N ASP A 22 6.56 31.16 -4.30
CA ASP A 22 7.58 30.44 -5.07
C ASP A 22 6.97 29.89 -6.36
N GLY A 23 6.80 30.80 -7.33
CA GLY A 23 6.73 30.58 -8.79
C GLY A 23 5.72 29.57 -9.33
N GLU A 24 4.70 30.05 -10.04
CA GLU A 24 3.96 29.21 -11.01
C GLU A 24 4.86 28.90 -12.22
N PHE A 25 5.08 27.62 -12.52
CA PHE A 25 5.77 27.19 -13.73
C PHE A 25 4.74 26.63 -14.73
N SER A 26 4.93 26.90 -16.02
CA SER A 26 4.05 26.38 -17.06
C SER A 26 4.87 25.80 -18.21
N ASP A 27 4.45 24.64 -18.73
CA ASP A 27 4.97 24.08 -19.99
C ASP A 27 4.08 24.43 -21.20
N GLY A 28 3.12 25.35 -20.99
CA GLY A 28 2.08 25.75 -21.94
C GLY A 28 0.78 24.97 -21.73
N SER A 29 0.86 23.65 -21.55
CA SER A 29 -0.31 22.76 -21.41
C SER A 29 -0.68 22.46 -19.95
N LEU A 30 0.31 22.47 -19.07
CA LEU A 30 0.19 22.17 -17.65
C LEU A 30 0.78 23.31 -16.82
N LYS A 31 0.20 23.50 -15.64
CA LYS A 31 0.67 24.47 -14.65
C LYS A 31 1.15 23.71 -13.43
N TYR A 32 2.31 24.11 -12.91
CA TYR A 32 2.94 23.55 -11.73
C TYR A 32 2.98 24.61 -10.64
N VAL A 33 2.65 24.20 -9.42
CA VAL A 33 2.62 25.04 -8.23
C VAL A 33 3.70 24.55 -7.27
N GLY A 34 4.47 25.48 -6.72
CA GLY A 34 5.41 25.21 -5.63
C GLY A 34 4.66 25.08 -4.30
N GLU A 35 4.85 23.97 -3.61
CA GLU A 35 4.29 23.73 -2.28
C GLU A 35 5.32 23.11 -1.34
N THR A 36 5.22 23.46 -0.06
CA THR A 36 6.09 22.97 1.01
C THR A 36 5.23 22.28 2.07
N GLY A 37 5.50 21.00 2.32
CA GLY A 37 4.92 20.27 3.44
C GLY A 37 5.82 20.35 4.67
N GLY A 38 5.26 20.27 5.88
CA GLY A 38 5.98 20.36 7.14
C GLY A 38 6.93 19.18 7.43
N ASN A 39 6.94 18.17 6.56
CA ASN A 39 7.89 17.06 6.59
C ASN A 39 9.20 17.31 5.82
N SER A 40 9.28 18.40 5.04
CA SER A 40 10.40 18.76 4.18
C SER A 40 10.66 20.27 4.24
N ASN A 41 11.93 20.67 4.21
CA ASN A 41 12.30 22.09 4.15
C ASN A 41 12.37 22.64 2.70
N ALA A 42 12.25 21.76 1.70
CA ALA A 42 12.36 22.13 0.29
C ALA A 42 10.98 22.29 -0.36
N VAL A 43 10.85 23.35 -1.16
CA VAL A 43 9.70 23.57 -2.05
C VAL A 43 9.67 22.47 -3.10
N THR A 44 8.51 21.86 -3.26
CA THR A 44 8.26 20.81 -4.25
C THR A 44 7.24 21.27 -5.27
N TYR A 45 7.47 20.93 -6.53
CA TYR A 45 6.61 21.37 -7.62
C TYR A 45 5.73 20.22 -8.08
N GLN A 46 4.42 20.43 -8.04
CA GLN A 46 3.43 19.48 -8.53
C GLN A 46 2.43 20.14 -9.49
N GLU A 47 1.81 19.34 -10.35
CA GLU A 47 0.79 19.82 -11.27
C GLU A 47 -0.44 20.30 -10.48
N ALA A 48 -0.95 21.48 -10.85
CA ALA A 48 -1.90 22.27 -10.08
C ALA A 48 -3.26 21.59 -9.84
N THR A 49 -3.69 20.69 -10.73
CA THR A 49 -5.00 20.02 -10.62
C THR A 49 -5.01 18.84 -9.64
N GLY A 50 -3.82 18.44 -9.18
CA GLY A 50 -3.63 17.41 -8.17
C GLY A 50 -4.12 17.78 -6.78
N ALA A 51 -4.23 16.81 -5.86
CA ALA A 51 -4.61 17.14 -4.48
C ALA A 51 -3.60 18.11 -3.83
N PRO A 52 -4.06 19.02 -2.96
CA PRO A 52 -3.20 20.03 -2.36
C PRO A 52 -2.23 19.37 -1.38
N VAL A 53 -1.10 20.01 -1.08
CA VAL A 53 -0.17 19.53 -0.04
C VAL A 53 -0.68 19.93 1.35
N GLU A 54 -0.71 18.98 2.28
CA GLU A 54 -0.94 19.30 3.70
C GLU A 54 0.35 19.85 4.32
N HIS A 55 0.35 21.14 4.68
CA HIS A 55 1.49 21.74 5.38
C HIS A 55 1.74 21.05 6.73
N ASP A 56 0.69 20.75 7.50
CA ASP A 56 0.78 19.95 8.71
C ASP A 56 0.00 18.66 8.54
N SER A 57 0.71 17.52 8.57
CA SER A 57 0.08 16.21 8.46
C SER A 57 -0.94 16.00 9.59
N PRO A 58 -2.24 15.82 9.29
CA PRO A 58 -3.27 15.57 10.31
C PRO A 58 -3.16 14.16 10.91
N LEU A 59 -2.32 13.29 10.32
CA LEU A 59 -1.98 11.97 10.85
C LEU A 59 -0.69 11.99 11.68
N GLY A 60 -0.04 13.16 11.79
CA GLY A 60 1.18 13.36 12.54
C GLY A 60 2.46 12.99 11.77
N TYR A 61 3.57 13.04 12.49
CA TYR A 61 4.92 12.75 11.98
C TYR A 61 5.61 11.64 12.78
N ASP A 62 4.82 10.69 13.29
CA ASP A 62 5.28 9.60 14.17
C ASP A 62 5.97 8.45 13.39
N VAL A 63 6.02 8.50 12.06
CA VAL A 63 6.65 7.46 11.23
C VAL A 63 8.16 7.69 11.17
N GLY A 64 8.83 7.27 12.24
CA GLY A 64 10.30 7.32 12.35
C GLY A 64 11.02 6.15 11.64
N PRO A 65 12.35 6.16 11.62
CA PRO A 65 13.19 5.11 11.02
C PRO A 65 12.79 3.68 11.35
N PHE A 66 12.55 3.41 12.63
CA PHE A 66 12.17 2.08 13.13
C PHE A 66 10.81 1.64 12.58
N THR A 67 9.86 2.57 12.49
CA THR A 67 8.53 2.29 11.94
C THR A 67 8.59 2.07 10.43
N ILE A 68 9.42 2.80 9.69
CA ILE A 68 9.65 2.58 8.25
C ILE A 68 10.16 1.15 8.01
N VAL A 69 11.15 0.70 8.80
CA VAL A 69 11.67 -0.67 8.67
C VAL A 69 10.57 -1.67 8.98
N LEU A 70 9.93 -1.56 10.14
CA LEU A 70 9.00 -2.57 10.62
C LEU A 70 7.69 -2.62 9.85
N ILE A 71 7.16 -1.50 9.35
CA ILE A 71 5.92 -1.53 8.57
C ILE A 71 6.10 -2.26 7.23
N ASN A 72 7.27 -2.11 6.62
CA ASN A 72 7.67 -2.83 5.41
C ASN A 72 7.95 -4.30 5.72
N VAL A 73 8.77 -4.58 6.73
CA VAL A 73 9.10 -5.95 7.16
C VAL A 73 7.84 -6.73 7.55
N THR A 74 6.92 -6.10 8.29
CA THR A 74 5.70 -6.74 8.77
C THR A 74 4.72 -7.02 7.64
N MET A 75 4.70 -6.19 6.59
CA MET A 75 3.92 -6.47 5.39
C MET A 75 4.56 -7.60 4.57
N MET A 76 5.88 -7.57 4.34
CA MET A 76 6.56 -8.61 3.57
C MET A 76 6.53 -9.97 4.28
N ILE A 77 7.00 -10.05 5.53
CA ILE A 77 6.95 -11.26 6.37
C ILE A 77 5.49 -11.54 6.73
N GLY A 78 4.66 -11.95 5.79
CA GLY A 78 3.29 -12.38 6.03
C GLY A 78 3.19 -13.88 5.93
N THR A 79 2.11 -14.31 5.30
CA THR A 79 1.84 -15.72 5.01
C THR A 79 2.75 -16.26 3.91
N GLY A 80 3.24 -15.39 3.01
CA GLY A 80 4.05 -15.75 1.85
C GLY A 80 5.25 -16.65 2.16
N ILE A 81 6.13 -16.26 3.10
CA ILE A 81 7.32 -17.07 3.44
C ILE A 81 7.00 -18.45 4.04
N TYR A 82 5.79 -18.64 4.55
CA TYR A 82 5.34 -19.92 5.13
C TYR A 82 4.56 -20.79 4.14
N SER A 83 4.17 -20.25 2.97
CA SER A 83 3.31 -20.93 2.01
C SER A 83 3.85 -20.98 0.58
N THR A 84 4.57 -19.96 0.12
CA THR A 84 5.12 -19.92 -1.24
C THR A 84 6.34 -20.78 -1.48
N PRO A 85 7.20 -21.16 -0.49
CA PRO A 85 8.35 -22.03 -0.77
C PRO A 85 7.98 -23.31 -1.53
N SER A 86 6.86 -23.94 -1.16
CA SER A 86 6.29 -25.12 -1.85
C SER A 86 6.03 -24.84 -3.34
N ALA A 87 5.23 -23.80 -3.63
CA ALA A 87 4.86 -23.45 -5.00
C ALA A 87 6.06 -22.99 -5.85
N ILE A 88 7.02 -22.28 -5.24
CA ILE A 88 8.24 -21.83 -5.93
C ILE A 88 9.12 -23.03 -6.26
N LEU A 89 9.36 -23.93 -5.30
CA LEU A 89 10.17 -25.12 -5.50
C LEU A 89 9.56 -26.04 -6.56
N HIS A 90 8.25 -26.25 -6.50
CA HIS A 90 7.52 -27.00 -7.52
C HIS A 90 7.67 -26.38 -8.91
N GLY A 91 7.54 -25.05 -9.02
CA GLY A 91 7.68 -24.34 -10.29
C GLY A 91 9.11 -24.30 -10.84
N THR A 92 10.13 -24.28 -9.99
CA THR A 92 11.54 -24.28 -10.40
C THR A 92 12.16 -25.68 -10.52
N GLY A 93 11.48 -26.71 -10.02
CA GLY A 93 11.89 -28.12 -10.03
C GLY A 93 13.16 -28.46 -9.25
N SER A 94 13.87 -27.47 -8.70
CA SER A 94 15.18 -27.66 -8.08
C SER A 94 15.48 -26.58 -7.03
N VAL A 95 16.22 -26.99 -6.00
CA VAL A 95 16.59 -26.15 -4.85
C VAL A 95 17.48 -24.98 -5.26
N GLY A 96 18.47 -25.22 -6.12
CA GLY A 96 19.40 -24.22 -6.62
C GLY A 96 18.69 -23.11 -7.40
N LEU A 97 17.77 -23.49 -8.30
CA LEU A 97 17.00 -22.51 -9.07
C LEU A 97 15.98 -21.77 -8.19
N MET A 98 15.37 -22.42 -7.19
CA MET A 98 14.53 -21.78 -6.19
C MET A 98 15.26 -20.61 -5.49
N PHE A 99 16.51 -20.81 -5.06
CA PHE A 99 17.30 -19.73 -4.44
C PHE A 99 17.62 -18.58 -5.40
N ILE A 100 17.93 -18.88 -6.67
CA ILE A 100 18.12 -17.85 -7.70
C ILE A 100 16.85 -17.01 -7.85
N TYR A 101 15.68 -17.63 -7.79
CA TYR A 101 14.38 -16.96 -7.85
C TYR A 101 14.11 -16.05 -6.65
N TRP A 102 14.50 -16.44 -5.44
CA TRP A 102 14.46 -15.57 -4.26
C TRP A 102 15.35 -14.34 -4.42
N THR A 103 16.58 -14.52 -4.91
CA THR A 103 17.48 -13.40 -5.23
C THR A 103 16.92 -12.52 -6.36
N LEU A 104 16.32 -13.12 -7.39
CA LEU A 104 15.66 -12.39 -8.47
C LEU A 104 14.56 -11.50 -7.88
N GLY A 105 13.68 -12.04 -7.04
CA GLY A 105 12.65 -11.29 -6.31
C GLY A 105 13.18 -10.05 -5.60
N TYR A 106 14.29 -10.18 -4.88
CA TYR A 106 14.96 -9.06 -4.23
C TYR A 106 15.41 -7.98 -5.23
N LEU A 107 16.03 -8.37 -6.35
CA LEU A 107 16.45 -7.43 -7.40
C LEU A 107 15.26 -6.72 -8.08
N LEU A 108 14.15 -7.45 -8.29
CA LEU A 108 12.90 -6.88 -8.80
C LEU A 108 12.37 -5.79 -7.88
N CYS A 109 12.36 -6.06 -6.58
CA CYS A 109 11.90 -5.11 -5.57
C CYS A 109 12.84 -3.90 -5.41
N ILE A 110 14.16 -4.07 -5.60
CA ILE A 110 15.09 -2.92 -5.66
C ILE A 110 14.75 -2.01 -6.84
N ALA A 111 14.56 -2.59 -8.02
CA ALA A 111 14.26 -1.83 -9.23
C ALA A 111 12.94 -1.07 -9.13
N SER A 112 11.89 -1.74 -8.65
CA SER A 112 10.61 -1.08 -8.41
C SER A 112 10.71 -0.05 -7.27
N GLY A 113 11.36 -0.38 -6.16
CA GLY A 113 11.59 0.55 -5.04
C GLY A 113 12.34 1.83 -5.46
N ALA A 114 13.27 1.74 -6.42
CA ALA A 114 13.93 2.91 -6.99
C ALA A 114 12.96 3.81 -7.78
N VAL A 115 11.98 3.24 -8.50
CA VAL A 115 10.91 3.99 -9.18
C VAL A 115 10.05 4.72 -8.15
N TYR A 116 9.60 4.03 -7.09
CA TYR A 116 8.84 4.66 -5.99
C TYR A 116 9.64 5.80 -5.34
N LEU A 117 10.92 5.58 -5.06
CA LEU A 117 11.76 6.56 -4.40
C LEU A 117 11.99 7.82 -5.24
N GLU A 118 12.15 7.70 -6.56
CA GLU A 118 12.25 8.88 -7.42
C GLU A 118 10.92 9.64 -7.50
N PHE A 119 9.79 8.95 -7.57
CA PHE A 119 8.49 9.62 -7.49
C PHE A 119 8.30 10.34 -6.14
N THR A 120 8.67 9.71 -5.03
CA THR A 120 8.65 10.37 -3.72
C THR A 120 9.64 11.52 -3.64
N ALA A 121 10.74 11.50 -4.39
CA ALA A 121 11.65 12.64 -4.47
C ALA A 121 11.06 13.83 -5.23
N TYR A 122 10.07 13.61 -6.11
CA TYR A 122 9.29 14.70 -6.71
C TYR A 122 8.13 15.16 -5.81
N PHE A 123 7.49 14.23 -5.10
CA PHE A 123 6.26 14.46 -4.32
C PHE A 123 6.38 13.97 -2.87
N PRO A 124 7.33 14.49 -2.07
CA PRO A 124 7.63 13.95 -0.73
C PRO A 124 6.55 14.24 0.31
N SER A 125 5.72 15.24 0.09
CA SER A 125 4.71 15.72 1.04
C SER A 125 3.30 15.22 0.74
N ARG A 126 3.17 14.16 -0.08
CA ARG A 126 1.88 13.51 -0.37
C ARG A 126 1.95 12.01 -0.09
N SER A 127 1.03 11.55 0.75
CA SER A 127 0.84 10.13 1.08
C SER A 127 -0.02 9.43 0.03
N GLY A 128 -0.05 8.10 0.04
CA GLY A 128 -0.86 7.30 -0.92
C GLY A 128 -0.14 6.85 -2.20
N SER A 129 1.17 7.07 -2.32
CA SER A 129 2.07 6.50 -3.34
C SER A 129 1.48 6.48 -4.76
N GLU A 130 1.01 5.33 -5.24
CA GLU A 130 0.64 5.11 -6.63
C GLU A 130 -0.45 6.09 -7.10
N VAL A 131 -1.36 6.47 -6.20
CA VAL A 131 -2.41 7.46 -6.44
C VAL A 131 -1.81 8.79 -6.89
N VAL A 132 -0.84 9.30 -6.12
CA VAL A 132 -0.13 10.56 -6.38
C VAL A 132 0.71 10.42 -7.65
N PHE A 133 1.42 9.31 -7.78
CA PHE A 133 2.40 9.12 -8.85
C PHE A 133 1.73 9.01 -10.22
N LEU A 134 0.62 8.28 -10.31
CA LEU A 134 -0.16 8.16 -11.54
C LEU A 134 -0.87 9.46 -11.91
N GLU A 135 -1.47 10.14 -10.93
CA GLU A 135 -2.07 11.46 -11.09
C GLU A 135 -1.06 12.45 -11.69
N GLN A 136 0.11 12.55 -11.09
CA GLN A 136 1.16 13.47 -11.52
C GLN A 136 1.84 13.01 -12.82
N ALA A 137 1.93 11.70 -13.08
CA ALA A 137 2.46 11.17 -14.33
C ALA A 137 1.56 11.39 -15.53
N PHE A 138 0.24 11.40 -15.32
CA PHE A 138 -0.77 11.51 -16.37
C PHE A 138 -1.91 12.46 -15.95
N PRO A 139 -1.64 13.78 -15.84
CA PRO A 139 -2.64 14.75 -15.38
C PRO A 139 -3.77 15.01 -16.39
N ARG A 140 -3.62 14.50 -17.62
CA ARG A 140 -4.61 14.62 -18.70
C ARG A 140 -4.90 13.23 -19.29
N PRO A 141 -6.17 12.87 -19.53
CA PRO A 141 -7.39 13.60 -19.18
C PRO A 141 -7.56 13.79 -17.65
N THR A 142 -8.04 14.96 -17.23
CA THR A 142 -8.10 15.34 -15.81
C THR A 142 -8.94 14.34 -15.01
N TRP A 143 -8.43 13.89 -13.86
CA TRP A 143 -9.01 12.87 -12.98
C TRP A 143 -9.10 11.44 -13.52
N PHE A 144 -8.65 11.14 -14.75
CA PHE A 144 -8.79 9.77 -15.31
C PHE A 144 -8.09 8.70 -14.46
N PHE A 145 -6.78 8.83 -14.24
CA PHE A 145 -6.01 7.89 -13.43
C PHE A 145 -6.49 7.86 -11.97
N PRO A 146 -6.68 9.01 -11.31
CA PRO A 146 -7.29 9.05 -9.99
C PRO A 146 -8.62 8.32 -9.85
N THR A 147 -9.57 8.58 -10.75
CA THR A 147 -10.90 7.94 -10.71
C THR A 147 -10.80 6.45 -10.98
N THR A 148 -10.06 6.03 -12.02
CA THR A 148 -9.93 4.60 -12.37
C THR A 148 -9.18 3.82 -11.29
N PHE A 149 -8.12 4.40 -10.73
CA PHE A 149 -7.38 3.82 -9.62
C PHE A 149 -8.20 3.81 -8.33
N ALA A 150 -9.00 4.85 -8.04
CA ALA A 150 -9.85 4.91 -6.87
C ALA A 150 -10.96 3.85 -6.92
N VAL A 151 -11.66 3.72 -8.06
CA VAL A 151 -12.68 2.68 -8.25
C VAL A 151 -12.08 1.30 -8.06
N GLN A 152 -10.95 1.02 -8.72
CA GLN A 152 -10.24 -0.25 -8.52
C GLN A 152 -9.85 -0.45 -7.04
N SER A 153 -9.25 0.56 -6.42
CA SER A 153 -8.74 0.46 -5.05
C SER A 153 -9.86 0.19 -4.06
N VAL A 154 -11.04 0.82 -4.23
CA VAL A 154 -12.21 0.57 -3.38
C VAL A 154 -12.80 -0.82 -3.63
N LEU A 155 -12.95 -1.23 -4.89
CA LEU A 155 -13.55 -2.52 -5.22
C LEU A 155 -12.65 -3.71 -4.83
N LEU A 156 -11.33 -3.51 -4.92
CA LEU A 156 -10.33 -4.54 -4.69
C LEU A 156 -9.59 -4.37 -3.35
N SER A 157 -10.05 -3.48 -2.46
CA SER A 157 -9.49 -3.33 -1.10
C SER A 157 -9.96 -4.43 -0.15
N PHE A 158 -9.69 -5.69 -0.48
CA PHE A 158 -9.90 -6.82 0.43
C PHE A 158 -8.61 -7.57 0.78
N GLY A 159 -8.49 -7.96 2.05
CA GLY A 159 -7.38 -8.76 2.58
C GLY A 159 -7.79 -10.16 3.04
N SER A 160 -8.81 -10.76 2.41
CA SER A 160 -9.45 -11.99 2.88
C SER A 160 -8.48 -13.19 2.97
N SER A 161 -7.50 -13.30 2.07
CA SER A 161 -6.48 -14.35 2.07
C SER A 161 -5.70 -14.45 3.39
N ASN A 162 -5.13 -13.34 3.87
CA ASN A 162 -4.38 -13.36 5.14
C ASN A 162 -5.28 -13.60 6.35
N ALA A 163 -6.54 -13.17 6.31
CA ALA A 163 -7.52 -13.43 7.37
C ALA A 163 -7.88 -14.93 7.46
N VAL A 164 -8.01 -15.61 6.31
CA VAL A 164 -8.22 -17.06 6.27
C VAL A 164 -7.00 -17.80 6.80
N VAL A 165 -5.79 -17.43 6.40
CA VAL A 165 -4.57 -18.07 6.91
C VAL A 165 -4.43 -17.87 8.42
N LEU A 166 -4.71 -16.68 8.93
CA LEU A 166 -4.80 -16.41 10.38
C LEU A 166 -5.74 -17.41 11.06
N ALA A 167 -6.95 -17.59 10.55
CA ALA A 167 -7.93 -18.52 11.10
C ALA A 167 -7.45 -19.98 11.04
N THR A 168 -6.91 -20.42 9.90
CA THR A 168 -6.39 -21.79 9.73
C THR A 168 -5.30 -22.11 10.73
N TYR A 169 -4.33 -21.21 10.94
CA TYR A 169 -3.26 -21.43 11.91
C TYR A 169 -3.76 -21.38 13.36
N LEU A 170 -4.74 -20.53 13.68
CA LEU A 170 -5.38 -20.54 15.00
C LEU A 170 -6.09 -21.87 15.29
N PHE A 171 -6.79 -22.45 14.30
CA PHE A 171 -7.42 -23.76 14.48
C PHE A 171 -6.39 -24.88 14.64
N ARG A 172 -5.23 -24.80 13.98
CA ARG A 172 -4.11 -25.75 14.18
C ARG A 172 -3.44 -25.66 15.54
N CYS A 173 -3.69 -24.62 16.33
CA CYS A 173 -3.35 -24.60 17.75
C CYS A 173 -4.28 -25.48 18.58
N SER A 174 -5.45 -25.84 18.04
CA SER A 174 -6.42 -26.75 18.63
C SER A 174 -6.39 -28.13 17.95
N THR A 175 -7.03 -29.13 18.56
CA THR A 175 -7.22 -30.46 17.96
C THR A 175 -8.50 -30.58 17.14
N LYS A 176 -9.18 -29.46 16.87
CA LYS A 176 -10.47 -29.45 16.19
C LYS A 176 -10.28 -29.19 14.70
N GLU A 177 -10.84 -30.08 13.88
CA GLU A 177 -11.06 -29.81 12.46
C GLU A 177 -12.21 -28.81 12.31
N PRO A 178 -11.96 -27.58 11.83
CA PRO A 178 -13.00 -26.56 11.75
C PRO A 178 -13.88 -26.76 10.51
N SER A 179 -15.16 -26.44 10.66
CA SER A 179 -16.04 -26.25 9.51
C SER A 179 -15.69 -24.96 8.75
N ASN A 180 -16.10 -24.88 7.48
CA ASN A 180 -15.87 -23.68 6.66
C ASN A 180 -16.43 -22.39 7.29
N TRP A 181 -17.55 -22.48 8.00
CA TRP A 181 -18.17 -21.31 8.65
C TRP A 181 -17.40 -20.87 9.90
N GLU A 182 -16.78 -21.81 10.61
CA GLU A 182 -15.92 -21.50 11.76
C GLU A 182 -14.63 -20.81 11.32
N ILE A 183 -14.01 -21.25 10.21
CA ILE A 183 -12.85 -20.56 9.60
C ILE A 183 -13.25 -19.12 9.24
N LYS A 184 -14.38 -18.94 8.55
CA LYS A 184 -14.88 -17.60 8.16
C LYS A 184 -15.16 -16.72 9.38
N GLY A 185 -15.79 -17.28 10.41
CA GLY A 185 -16.09 -16.57 11.65
C GLY A 185 -14.83 -16.08 12.37
N VAL A 186 -13.82 -16.95 12.52
CA VAL A 186 -12.53 -16.60 13.13
C VAL A 186 -11.74 -15.62 12.26
N ALA A 187 -11.76 -15.78 10.94
CA ALA A 187 -11.11 -14.86 10.00
C ALA A 187 -11.69 -13.45 10.11
N LEU A 188 -13.03 -13.33 10.13
CA LEU A 188 -13.72 -12.05 10.29
C LEU A 188 -13.45 -11.44 11.67
N ALA A 189 -13.48 -12.24 12.74
CA ALA A 189 -13.18 -11.78 14.09
C ALA A 189 -11.74 -11.25 14.18
N GLY A 190 -10.77 -12.02 13.70
CA GLY A 190 -9.36 -11.62 13.67
C GLY A 190 -9.12 -10.35 12.86
N TYR A 191 -9.74 -10.25 11.68
CA TYR A 191 -9.67 -9.03 10.85
C TYR A 191 -10.32 -7.82 11.53
N THR A 192 -11.43 -8.02 12.23
CA THR A 192 -12.11 -6.96 12.99
C THR A 192 -11.25 -6.46 14.13
N VAL A 193 -10.63 -7.37 14.89
CA VAL A 193 -9.68 -7.01 15.95
C VAL A 193 -8.49 -6.23 15.38
N ALA A 194 -7.92 -6.67 14.25
CA ALA A 194 -6.83 -5.98 13.58
C ALA A 194 -7.21 -4.54 13.20
N CYS A 195 -8.41 -4.35 12.65
CA CYS A 195 -8.94 -3.03 12.30
C CYS A 195 -9.14 -2.15 13.55
N LEU A 196 -9.74 -2.69 14.61
CA LEU A 196 -9.96 -1.96 15.87
C LEU A 196 -8.64 -1.51 16.52
N CYS A 197 -7.58 -2.32 16.46
CA CYS A 197 -6.26 -1.93 16.95
C CYS A 197 -5.68 -0.70 16.23
N LEU A 198 -6.14 -0.39 15.02
CA LEU A 198 -5.67 0.76 14.21
C LEU A 198 -6.53 2.02 14.37
N VAL A 199 -7.76 1.90 14.88
CA VAL A 199 -8.79 2.96 14.84
C VAL A 199 -8.55 4.06 15.87
N PHE A 200 -8.08 3.72 17.08
CA PHE A 200 -8.14 4.65 18.23
C PHE A 200 -7.09 5.77 18.22
N ASN A 201 -5.91 5.53 17.65
CA ASN A 201 -4.87 6.54 17.53
C ASN A 201 -3.75 6.06 16.59
N THR A 202 -3.33 6.90 15.65
CA THR A 202 -2.28 6.56 14.67
C THR A 202 -0.94 6.22 15.34
N LYS A 203 -0.53 6.93 16.39
CA LYS A 203 0.72 6.67 17.11
C LYS A 203 0.71 5.33 17.82
N TYR A 204 -0.37 5.02 18.55
CA TYR A 204 -0.49 3.72 19.24
C TYR A 204 -0.63 2.56 18.23
N ALA A 205 -1.31 2.78 17.11
CA ALA A 205 -1.37 1.84 16.01
C ALA A 205 0.04 1.48 15.50
N TYR A 206 0.92 2.47 15.31
CA TYR A 206 2.32 2.23 14.94
C TYR A 206 3.11 1.48 16.01
N TRP A 207 2.93 1.83 17.29
CA TRP A 207 3.61 1.10 18.38
C TRP A 207 3.23 -0.37 18.41
N PHE A 208 1.93 -0.67 18.31
CA PHE A 208 1.44 -2.04 18.32
C PHE A 208 1.88 -2.81 17.06
N GLN A 209 1.80 -2.17 15.89
CA GLN A 209 2.33 -2.71 14.63
C GLN A 209 3.82 -3.04 14.73
N ASN A 210 4.61 -2.13 15.30
CA ASN A 210 6.05 -2.32 15.49
C ASN A 210 6.34 -3.48 16.44
N ALA A 211 5.61 -3.58 17.56
CA ALA A 211 5.76 -4.69 18.50
C ALA A 211 5.54 -6.06 17.82
N ILE A 212 4.47 -6.18 17.03
CA ILE A 212 4.21 -7.40 16.25
C ILE A 212 5.31 -7.65 15.22
N GLY A 213 5.80 -6.60 14.54
CA GLY A 213 6.91 -6.70 13.60
C GLY A 213 8.18 -7.27 14.22
N VAL A 214 8.53 -6.85 15.44
CA VAL A 214 9.67 -7.40 16.19
C VAL A 214 9.45 -8.89 16.48
N VAL A 215 8.28 -9.28 16.98
CA VAL A 215 7.95 -10.69 17.25
C VAL A 215 8.09 -11.56 15.98
N LYS A 216 7.68 -11.03 14.83
CA LYS A 216 7.79 -11.75 13.54
C LYS A 216 9.24 -11.95 13.10
N ILE A 217 10.08 -10.93 13.24
CA ILE A 217 11.52 -11.05 12.97
C ILE A 217 12.13 -12.09 13.90
N LEU A 218 11.85 -12.02 15.21
CA LEU A 218 12.35 -12.99 16.19
C LEU A 218 11.89 -14.42 15.89
N THR A 219 10.65 -14.59 15.43
CA THR A 219 10.09 -15.89 15.03
C THR A 219 10.87 -16.47 13.84
N LEU A 220 11.16 -15.67 12.81
CA LEU A 220 11.99 -16.15 11.69
C LEU A 220 13.44 -16.43 12.12
N ILE A 221 14.04 -15.59 12.96
CA ILE A 221 15.39 -15.83 13.49
C ILE A 221 15.42 -17.15 14.26
N PHE A 222 14.40 -17.43 15.07
CA PHE A 222 14.26 -18.72 15.77
C PHE A 222 14.24 -19.89 14.78
N ILE A 223 13.39 -19.84 13.75
CA ILE A 223 13.33 -20.87 12.70
C ILE A 223 14.70 -21.06 12.03
N ILE A 224 15.37 -19.97 11.69
CA ILE A 224 16.68 -19.98 11.04
C ILE A 224 17.72 -20.67 11.93
N ILE A 225 17.79 -20.29 13.21
CA ILE A 225 18.70 -20.90 14.18
C ILE A 225 18.39 -22.40 14.31
N THR A 226 17.12 -22.78 14.45
CA THR A 226 16.71 -24.19 14.48
C THR A 226 17.17 -24.94 13.23
N GLY A 227 16.99 -24.37 12.03
CA GLY A 227 17.44 -24.97 10.78
C GLY A 227 18.96 -25.18 10.72
N PHE A 228 19.75 -24.25 11.26
CA PHE A 228 21.21 -24.41 11.39
C PHE A 228 21.62 -25.47 12.41
N VAL A 229 20.89 -25.59 13.53
CA VAL A 229 21.08 -26.66 14.52
C VAL A 229 20.82 -28.04 13.89
N VAL A 230 19.76 -28.14 13.08
CA VAL A 230 19.44 -29.34 12.28
C VAL A 230 20.57 -29.66 11.31
N LEU A 231 21.07 -28.70 10.53
CA LEU A 231 22.22 -28.89 9.63
C LEU A 231 23.51 -29.31 10.36
N GLY A 232 23.64 -28.92 11.62
CA GLY A 232 24.73 -29.32 12.51
C GLY A 232 24.60 -30.74 13.07
N GLY A 233 23.50 -31.45 12.81
CA GLY A 233 23.27 -32.83 13.27
C GLY A 233 22.87 -32.95 14.74
N HIS A 234 22.34 -31.89 15.36
CA HIS A 234 21.94 -31.87 16.77
C HIS A 234 20.43 -32.12 16.97
N THR A 235 19.78 -32.81 16.03
CA THR A 235 18.36 -33.15 16.03
C THR A 235 18.15 -34.54 15.45
N ASP A 236 16.97 -35.12 15.61
CA ASP A 236 16.63 -36.47 15.13
C ASP A 236 16.38 -36.58 13.61
N VAL A 237 16.63 -35.51 12.84
CA VAL A 237 16.53 -35.51 11.37
C VAL A 237 17.69 -36.33 10.79
N GLU A 238 17.38 -37.41 10.07
CA GLU A 238 18.35 -38.41 9.60
C GLU A 238 19.43 -37.87 8.63
N ASP A 239 19.02 -37.14 7.58
CA ASP A 239 19.95 -36.56 6.59
C ASP A 239 19.64 -35.08 6.27
N PRO A 240 20.05 -34.15 7.15
CA PRO A 240 19.79 -32.72 6.98
C PRO A 240 20.38 -32.08 5.72
N LYS A 241 21.32 -32.76 5.06
CA LYS A 241 22.06 -32.21 3.91
C LYS A 241 21.60 -32.80 2.58
N ALA A 242 20.65 -33.73 2.58
CA ALA A 242 20.18 -34.44 1.39
C ALA A 242 19.80 -33.48 0.25
N ASN A 243 18.94 -32.48 0.54
CA ASN A 243 18.43 -31.52 -0.43
C ASN A 243 19.50 -30.60 -1.05
N PHE A 244 20.69 -30.51 -0.46
CA PHE A 244 21.76 -29.61 -0.89
C PHE A 244 22.86 -30.28 -1.73
N ARG A 245 22.95 -31.62 -1.74
CA ARG A 245 24.02 -32.34 -2.46
C ARG A 245 23.93 -32.16 -3.98
N ASN A 246 22.72 -32.31 -4.53
CA ASN A 246 22.45 -32.14 -5.95
C ASN A 246 21.45 -30.97 -6.15
N ALA A 247 21.80 -29.77 -5.69
CA ALA A 247 20.86 -28.66 -5.61
C ALA A 247 20.16 -28.30 -6.95
N PHE A 248 20.80 -28.56 -8.10
CA PHE A 248 20.25 -28.28 -9.44
C PHE A 248 19.56 -29.50 -10.10
N GLU A 249 19.44 -30.61 -9.39
CA GLU A 249 18.71 -31.77 -9.89
C GLU A 249 17.21 -31.46 -9.98
N GLY A 250 16.63 -31.71 -11.16
CA GLY A 250 15.26 -31.34 -11.50
C GLY A 250 15.10 -29.97 -12.19
N THR A 251 16.18 -29.20 -12.42
CA THR A 251 16.06 -27.95 -13.20
C THR A 251 15.51 -28.20 -14.61
N GLY A 252 15.88 -29.33 -15.24
CA GLY A 252 15.44 -29.68 -16.58
C GLY A 252 13.95 -30.02 -16.71
N SER A 253 13.25 -30.28 -15.59
CA SER A 253 11.80 -30.50 -15.58
C SER A 253 10.99 -29.22 -15.33
N ALA A 254 11.66 -28.07 -15.11
CA ALA A 254 10.97 -26.81 -14.91
C ALA A 254 10.37 -26.32 -16.23
N SER A 255 9.04 -26.25 -16.27
CA SER A 255 8.33 -25.76 -17.45
C SER A 255 8.26 -24.25 -17.51
N ALA A 256 8.00 -23.70 -18.70
CA ALA A 256 7.80 -22.26 -18.87
C ALA A 256 6.65 -21.74 -17.95
N TYR A 257 5.60 -22.53 -17.78
CA TYR A 257 4.50 -22.20 -16.88
C TYR A 257 4.92 -22.29 -15.40
N GLY A 258 5.62 -23.36 -15.00
CA GLY A 258 6.14 -23.52 -13.64
C GLY A 258 7.06 -22.38 -13.22
N LEU A 259 8.02 -22.01 -14.09
CA LEU A 259 8.92 -20.89 -13.90
C LEU A 259 8.18 -19.55 -13.77
N THR A 260 7.08 -19.40 -14.49
CA THR A 260 6.23 -18.20 -14.42
C THR A 260 5.52 -18.13 -13.08
N ASN A 261 4.83 -19.21 -12.68
CA ASN A 261 4.11 -19.26 -11.42
C ASN A 261 5.06 -19.04 -10.23
N ALA A 262 6.24 -19.66 -10.25
CA ALA A 262 7.28 -19.42 -9.26
C ALA A 262 7.63 -17.93 -9.13
N LEU A 263 7.75 -17.20 -10.24
CA LEU A 263 8.03 -15.77 -10.21
C LEU A 263 6.87 -14.94 -9.63
N TYR A 264 5.61 -15.28 -9.94
CA TYR A 264 4.44 -14.66 -9.31
C TYR A 264 4.44 -14.85 -7.80
N ARG A 265 4.69 -16.08 -7.34
CA ARG A 265 4.74 -16.42 -5.91
C ARG A 265 5.90 -15.69 -5.22
N ILE A 266 7.03 -15.51 -5.88
CA ILE A 266 8.15 -14.68 -5.40
C ILE A 266 7.74 -13.21 -5.27
N ILE A 267 7.11 -12.62 -6.29
CA ILE A 267 6.65 -11.22 -6.26
C ILE A 267 5.64 -11.02 -5.12
N PHE A 268 4.72 -11.97 -4.95
CA PHE A 268 3.78 -11.97 -3.83
C PHE A 268 4.49 -11.99 -2.47
N SER A 269 5.49 -12.86 -2.30
CA SER A 269 6.23 -12.98 -1.03
C SER A 269 7.05 -11.76 -0.66
N TYR A 270 7.56 -11.00 -1.62
CA TYR A 270 8.18 -9.69 -1.35
C TYR A 270 7.18 -8.52 -1.33
N GLY A 271 5.88 -8.79 -1.46
CA GLY A 271 4.83 -7.79 -1.41
C GLY A 271 4.87 -6.98 -0.12
N GLY A 272 5.00 -5.65 -0.23
CA GLY A 272 5.07 -4.74 0.92
C GLY A 272 6.38 -3.95 1.05
N TYR A 273 7.37 -4.19 0.18
CA TYR A 273 8.57 -3.35 0.09
C TYR A 273 8.26 -1.85 -0.11
N ASN A 274 7.10 -1.55 -0.71
CA ASN A 274 6.61 -0.20 -1.00
C ASN A 274 5.71 0.40 0.09
N ASN A 275 5.42 -0.31 1.19
CA ASN A 275 4.36 0.10 2.10
C ASN A 275 4.60 1.47 2.75
N ALA A 276 5.81 1.71 3.23
CA ALA A 276 6.20 2.97 3.88
C ALA A 276 6.09 4.19 2.96
N PHE A 277 6.16 4.03 1.63
CA PHE A 277 5.96 5.13 0.69
C PHE A 277 4.52 5.65 0.74
N ASN A 278 3.54 4.84 1.16
CA ASN A 278 2.16 5.29 1.36
C ASN A 278 2.04 6.30 2.49
N LEU A 279 3.04 6.38 3.37
CA LEU A 279 3.08 7.23 4.55
C LEU A 279 4.08 8.39 4.37
N ALA A 280 4.45 8.74 3.13
CA ALA A 280 5.50 9.73 2.86
C ALA A 280 5.28 11.07 3.60
N ASN A 281 4.04 11.57 3.68
CA ASN A 281 3.75 12.82 4.39
C ASN A 281 3.85 12.70 5.92
N GLU A 282 3.86 11.48 6.47
CA GLU A 282 3.99 11.21 7.91
C GLU A 282 5.46 10.98 8.31
N VAL A 283 6.39 10.97 7.34
CA VAL A 283 7.83 10.75 7.55
C VAL A 283 8.58 12.07 7.42
N LYS A 284 9.39 12.43 8.43
CA LYS A 284 10.32 13.57 8.33
C LYS A 284 11.49 13.25 7.40
N ASN A 285 11.86 14.20 6.54
CA ASN A 285 12.88 14.04 5.50
C ASN A 285 12.66 12.75 4.67
N PRO A 286 11.48 12.61 4.03
CA PRO A 286 10.98 11.34 3.51
C PRO A 286 11.92 10.71 2.47
N VAL A 287 12.54 11.49 1.59
CA VAL A 287 13.42 10.95 0.54
C VAL A 287 14.62 10.21 1.15
N GLN A 288 15.37 10.86 2.06
CA GLN A 288 16.53 10.24 2.68
C GLN A 288 16.15 9.10 3.62
N SER A 289 15.07 9.27 4.39
CA SER A 289 14.58 8.27 5.33
C SER A 289 14.13 7.01 4.59
N LEU A 290 13.27 7.14 3.57
CA LEU A 290 12.77 6.00 2.80
C LEU A 290 13.90 5.33 2.00
N LYS A 291 14.82 6.10 1.41
CA LYS A 291 16.00 5.55 0.71
C LYS A 291 16.79 4.59 1.60
N LYS A 292 17.06 4.98 2.85
CA LYS A 292 17.87 4.19 3.79
C LYS A 292 17.06 3.05 4.40
N TYR A 293 15.91 3.36 4.99
CA TYR A 293 15.19 2.44 5.86
C TYR A 293 14.27 1.49 5.08
N ALA A 294 13.70 1.89 3.94
CA ALA A 294 12.96 0.95 3.09
C ALA A 294 13.90 -0.06 2.41
N PHE A 295 15.08 0.38 1.97
CA PHE A 295 16.12 -0.52 1.44
C PHE A 295 16.66 -1.47 2.51
N ALA A 296 16.90 -0.97 3.73
CA ALA A 296 17.27 -1.81 4.87
C ALA A 296 16.20 -2.88 5.15
N ALA A 297 14.92 -2.49 5.19
CA ALA A 297 13.81 -3.42 5.38
C ALA A 297 13.80 -4.55 4.34
N LEU A 298 13.90 -4.18 3.05
CA LEU A 298 13.91 -5.14 1.95
C LEU A 298 15.11 -6.10 2.03
N THR A 299 16.30 -5.56 2.33
CA THR A 299 17.52 -6.36 2.45
C THR A 299 17.47 -7.30 3.66
N THR A 300 16.96 -6.83 4.80
CA THR A 300 16.73 -7.67 5.98
C THR A 300 15.79 -8.83 5.65
N VAL A 301 14.66 -8.56 4.98
CA VAL A 301 13.73 -9.62 4.58
C VAL A 301 14.37 -10.59 3.59
N TYR A 302 15.12 -10.11 2.60
CA TYR A 302 15.85 -10.98 1.68
C TYR A 302 16.77 -11.96 2.42
N VAL A 303 17.59 -11.46 3.34
CA VAL A 303 18.50 -12.29 4.14
C VAL A 303 17.71 -13.32 4.98
N LEU A 304 16.65 -12.86 5.66
CA LEU A 304 15.80 -13.75 6.46
C LEU A 304 15.13 -14.82 5.60
N TYR A 305 14.66 -14.49 4.39
CA TYR A 305 14.03 -15.44 3.49
C TYR A 305 15.00 -16.47 2.95
N MET A 306 16.21 -16.06 2.54
CA MET A 306 17.24 -16.99 2.11
C MET A 306 17.54 -18.02 3.20
N PHE A 307 17.78 -17.56 4.43
CA PHE A 307 18.07 -18.47 5.54
C PHE A 307 16.86 -19.28 6.02
N ALA A 308 15.65 -18.73 5.95
CA ALA A 308 14.43 -19.48 6.26
C ALA A 308 14.24 -20.64 5.26
N ASN A 309 14.48 -20.42 3.97
CA ASN A 309 14.43 -21.49 2.98
C ASN A 309 15.50 -22.56 3.20
N VAL A 310 16.71 -22.16 3.63
CA VAL A 310 17.74 -23.12 4.07
C VAL A 310 17.25 -23.94 5.26
N ALA A 311 16.56 -23.32 6.22
CA ALA A 311 15.97 -24.04 7.36
C ALA A 311 14.87 -25.02 6.92
N TRP A 312 13.94 -24.60 6.05
CA TRP A 312 12.90 -25.50 5.52
C TRP A 312 13.50 -26.75 4.88
N LEU A 313 14.50 -26.55 4.02
CA LEU A 313 15.16 -27.62 3.28
C LEU A 313 16.14 -28.45 4.14
N SER A 314 16.47 -28.03 5.36
CA SER A 314 17.31 -28.86 6.24
C SER A 314 16.51 -29.89 7.03
N ALA A 315 15.21 -29.67 7.25
CA ALA A 315 14.38 -30.59 8.04
C ALA A 315 13.24 -31.25 7.25
N VAL A 316 12.90 -30.74 6.07
CA VAL A 316 11.81 -31.26 5.24
C VAL A 316 12.40 -31.79 3.92
N PRO A 317 12.18 -33.07 3.57
CA PRO A 317 12.54 -33.60 2.27
C PRO A 317 11.95 -32.77 1.11
N LYS A 318 12.66 -32.68 -0.02
CA LYS A 318 12.25 -31.88 -1.18
C LYS A 318 10.80 -32.18 -1.61
N GLU A 319 10.46 -33.46 -1.74
CA GLU A 319 9.17 -33.94 -2.24
C GLU A 319 8.02 -33.62 -1.27
N GLU A 320 8.29 -33.68 0.04
CA GLU A 320 7.33 -33.28 1.07
C GLU A 320 7.13 -31.77 1.09
N LEU A 321 8.20 -30.99 0.92
CA LEU A 321 8.11 -29.53 0.88
C LEU A 321 7.33 -29.06 -0.35
N GLU A 322 7.56 -29.69 -1.52
CA GLU A 322 6.82 -29.39 -2.75
C GLU A 322 5.30 -29.61 -2.58
N SER A 323 4.88 -30.65 -1.85
CA SER A 323 3.47 -30.98 -1.62
C SER A 323 2.84 -30.30 -0.39
N SER A 324 3.62 -29.53 0.39
CA SER A 324 3.21 -29.00 1.69
C SER A 324 2.17 -27.86 1.65
N GLY A 325 2.00 -27.19 0.51
CA GLY A 325 1.09 -26.07 0.33
C GLY A 325 1.28 -24.96 1.39
N LEU A 326 0.21 -24.60 2.10
CA LEU A 326 0.23 -23.53 3.11
C LEU A 326 0.93 -23.91 4.43
N THR A 327 1.47 -25.12 4.56
CA THR A 327 1.81 -25.74 5.85
C THR A 327 3.29 -26.07 6.02
N ALA A 328 4.16 -25.53 5.17
CA ALA A 328 5.61 -25.77 5.19
C ALA A 328 6.23 -25.57 6.59
N ALA A 329 5.81 -24.52 7.31
CA ALA A 329 6.30 -24.25 8.65
C ALA A 329 5.83 -25.28 9.69
N SER A 330 4.56 -25.71 9.62
CA SER A 330 4.05 -26.77 10.51
C SER A 330 4.77 -28.10 10.27
N LEU A 331 5.07 -28.45 9.00
CA LEU A 331 5.84 -29.65 8.66
C LEU A 331 7.26 -29.58 9.22
N PHE A 332 7.95 -28.44 9.03
CA PHE A 332 9.26 -28.23 9.60
C PHE A 332 9.27 -28.47 11.12
N PHE A 333 8.31 -27.90 11.85
CA PHE A 333 8.24 -28.10 13.30
C PHE A 333 7.88 -29.54 13.69
N GLY A 334 7.01 -30.21 12.93
CA GLY A 334 6.70 -31.63 13.14
C GLY A 334 7.93 -32.51 12.99
N ASN A 335 8.73 -32.30 11.95
CA ASN A 335 9.93 -33.08 11.68
C ASN A 335 11.04 -32.82 12.70
N VAL A 336 11.17 -31.59 13.21
CA VAL A 336 12.24 -31.23 14.16
C VAL A 336 11.86 -31.50 15.63
N LEU A 337 10.61 -31.22 16.01
CA LEU A 337 10.17 -31.22 17.42
C LEU A 337 9.16 -32.32 17.76
N GLY A 338 8.79 -33.16 16.79
CA GLY A 338 7.77 -34.20 16.94
C GLY A 338 6.40 -33.66 17.34
N ASN A 339 5.56 -34.52 17.94
CA ASN A 339 4.23 -34.17 18.43
C ASN A 339 4.26 -33.45 19.80
N SER A 340 5.10 -32.43 19.94
CA SER A 340 5.24 -31.66 21.18
C SER A 340 4.27 -30.47 21.26
N GLY A 341 3.93 -30.04 22.49
CA GLY A 341 3.15 -28.82 22.71
C GLY A 341 3.79 -27.55 22.13
N ALA A 342 5.10 -27.58 21.86
CA ALA A 342 5.84 -26.50 21.21
C ALA A 342 5.32 -26.19 19.80
N VAL A 343 4.90 -27.22 19.04
CA VAL A 343 4.33 -27.05 17.69
C VAL A 343 3.07 -26.16 17.72
N ARG A 344 2.25 -26.28 18.77
CA ARG A 344 1.06 -25.42 18.95
C ARG A 344 1.43 -23.96 19.18
N GLY A 345 2.43 -23.70 20.03
CA GLY A 345 2.93 -22.34 20.26
C GLY A 345 3.50 -21.69 18.99
N LEU A 346 4.15 -22.48 18.15
CA LEU A 346 4.73 -22.01 16.89
C LEU A 346 3.67 -21.71 15.83
N ASN A 347 2.62 -22.53 15.73
CA ASN A 347 1.46 -22.23 14.89
C ASN A 347 0.79 -20.91 15.30
N PHE A 348 0.73 -20.59 16.61
CA PHE A 348 0.24 -19.30 17.08
C PHE A 348 1.11 -18.12 16.63
N LEU A 349 2.44 -18.27 16.59
CA LEU A 349 3.33 -17.22 16.08
C LEU A 349 3.11 -16.97 14.58
N ILE A 350 2.80 -18.01 13.81
CA ILE A 350 2.46 -17.86 12.38
C ILE A 350 1.10 -17.16 12.22
N ALA A 351 0.11 -17.51 13.03
CA ALA A 351 -1.16 -16.79 13.11
C ALA A 351 -0.93 -15.30 13.44
N LEU A 352 -0.13 -15.00 14.46
CA LEU A 352 0.23 -13.63 14.83
C LEU A 352 0.98 -12.90 13.69
N SER A 353 1.78 -13.63 12.90
CA SER A 353 2.42 -13.10 11.71
C SER A 353 1.40 -12.67 10.64
N ALA A 354 0.41 -13.51 10.35
CA ALA A 354 -0.69 -13.16 9.45
C ALA A 354 -1.49 -11.95 9.96
N PHE A 355 -1.77 -11.90 11.27
CA PHE A 355 -2.43 -10.77 11.92
C PHE A 355 -1.64 -9.45 11.75
N GLY A 356 -0.33 -9.45 12.00
CA GLY A 356 0.51 -8.27 11.79
C GLY A 356 0.58 -7.82 10.32
N ASN A 357 0.57 -8.77 9.37
CA ASN A 357 0.49 -8.44 7.95
C ASN A 357 -0.82 -7.74 7.61
N ILE A 358 -1.97 -8.25 8.07
CA ILE A 358 -3.28 -7.61 7.88
C ILE A 358 -3.24 -6.15 8.34
N MET A 359 -2.71 -5.90 9.53
CA MET A 359 -2.57 -4.54 10.04
C MET A 359 -1.68 -3.66 9.16
N ALA A 360 -0.53 -4.17 8.70
CA ALA A 360 0.38 -3.45 7.81
C ALA A 360 -0.31 -3.04 6.49
N VAL A 361 -1.10 -3.97 5.94
CA VAL A 361 -1.84 -3.80 4.69
C VAL A 361 -2.94 -2.76 4.87
N ILE A 362 -3.71 -2.81 5.96
CA ILE A 362 -4.77 -1.84 6.26
C ILE A 362 -4.21 -0.42 6.38
N VAL A 363 -3.06 -0.25 7.05
CA VAL A 363 -2.40 1.06 7.18
C VAL A 363 -2.04 1.62 5.80
N GLY A 364 -1.38 0.84 4.94
CA GLY A 364 -1.03 1.29 3.58
C GLY A 364 -2.24 1.58 2.71
N LEU A 365 -3.22 0.67 2.68
CA LEU A 365 -4.47 0.84 1.93
C LEU A 365 -5.25 2.08 2.37
N SER A 366 -5.32 2.36 3.67
CA SER A 366 -6.09 3.49 4.16
C SER A 366 -5.52 4.83 3.71
N ARG A 367 -4.19 4.97 3.62
CA ARG A 367 -3.54 6.18 3.09
C ARG A 367 -3.81 6.33 1.60
N ARG A 368 -3.78 5.24 0.83
CA ARG A 368 -4.14 5.26 -0.60
C ARG A 368 -5.58 5.67 -0.81
N LEU A 369 -6.52 5.05 -0.09
CA LEU A 369 -7.95 5.39 -0.18
C LEU A 369 -8.23 6.83 0.29
N ARG A 370 -7.56 7.28 1.36
CA ARG A 370 -7.63 8.67 1.81
C ARG A 370 -7.16 9.62 0.71
N GLU A 371 -6.03 9.32 0.07
CA GLU A 371 -5.49 10.15 -1.01
C GLU A 371 -6.41 10.18 -2.23
N CYS A 372 -7.03 9.04 -2.61
CA CYS A 372 -8.08 9.02 -3.61
C CYS A 372 -9.24 9.96 -3.23
N GLY A 373 -9.65 9.95 -1.96
CA GLY A 373 -10.66 10.86 -1.43
C GLY A 373 -10.24 12.34 -1.48
N ARG A 374 -8.96 12.63 -1.22
CA ARG A 374 -8.39 13.99 -1.25
C ARG A 374 -8.42 14.63 -2.63
N GLN A 375 -8.48 13.82 -3.69
CA GLN A 375 -8.65 14.32 -5.06
C GLN A 375 -10.09 14.75 -5.38
N GLY A 376 -11.05 14.44 -4.50
CA GLY A 376 -12.47 14.76 -4.69
C GLY A 376 -13.19 13.85 -5.70
N VAL A 377 -12.54 12.79 -6.18
CA VAL A 377 -13.12 11.84 -7.16
C VAL A 377 -14.06 10.82 -6.52
N LEU A 378 -14.00 10.66 -5.19
CA LEU A 378 -14.90 9.78 -4.43
C LEU A 378 -16.08 10.58 -3.87
N PRO A 379 -17.29 9.97 -3.79
CA PRO A 379 -18.46 10.63 -3.22
C PRO A 379 -18.27 10.87 -1.72
N TRP A 380 -18.83 11.97 -1.21
CA TRP A 380 -18.74 12.36 0.21
C TRP A 380 -17.30 12.53 0.70
N THR A 381 -16.58 13.53 0.18
CA THR A 381 -15.19 13.86 0.56
C THR A 381 -14.91 13.76 2.08
N PRO A 382 -15.75 14.31 2.99
CA PRO A 382 -15.48 14.24 4.43
C PRO A 382 -15.35 12.81 4.98
N PHE A 383 -16.05 11.82 4.42
CA PHE A 383 -15.95 10.42 4.86
C PHE A 383 -14.54 9.86 4.63
N TRP A 384 -13.93 10.18 3.48
CA TRP A 384 -12.63 9.62 3.10
C TRP A 384 -11.44 10.33 3.76
N VAL A 385 -11.53 11.65 3.93
CA VAL A 385 -10.37 12.47 4.29
C VAL A 385 -10.31 12.85 5.77
N SER A 386 -11.44 12.80 6.48
CA SER A 386 -11.53 13.14 7.89
C SER A 386 -10.66 12.23 8.75
N THR A 387 -9.99 12.83 9.75
CA THR A 387 -9.21 12.13 10.77
C THR A 387 -9.88 12.15 12.14
N LYS A 388 -11.08 12.73 12.27
CA LYS A 388 -11.80 12.81 13.54
C LYS A 388 -12.55 11.51 13.88
N PRO A 389 -12.75 11.22 15.17
CA PRO A 389 -12.25 11.94 16.35
C PRO A 389 -10.85 11.49 16.80
N PHE A 390 -10.32 10.39 16.25
CA PHE A 390 -9.20 9.65 16.83
C PHE A 390 -7.81 9.97 16.23
N GLY A 391 -7.73 10.87 15.24
CA GLY A 391 -6.51 11.13 14.49
C GLY A 391 -6.16 10.01 13.51
N THR A 392 -7.17 9.32 12.97
CA THR A 392 -7.05 8.16 12.08
C THR A 392 -8.06 8.25 10.93
N PRO A 393 -7.77 7.71 9.73
CA PRO A 393 -8.68 7.76 8.59
C PRO A 393 -9.80 6.71 8.71
N LEU A 394 -10.85 7.01 9.47
CA LEU A 394 -11.92 6.05 9.80
C LEU A 394 -12.70 5.56 8.58
N GLY A 395 -13.07 6.42 7.65
CA GLY A 395 -13.81 6.00 6.44
C GLY A 395 -13.03 5.00 5.58
N PRO A 396 -11.75 5.26 5.28
CA PRO A 396 -10.88 4.30 4.62
C PRO A 396 -10.72 2.97 5.37
N TYR A 397 -10.55 3.00 6.70
CA TYR A 397 -10.50 1.76 7.51
C TYR A 397 -11.81 0.99 7.47
N PHE A 398 -12.94 1.68 7.63
CA PHE A 398 -14.28 1.07 7.55
C PHE A 398 -14.53 0.45 6.17
N THR A 399 -14.17 1.14 5.09
CA THR A 399 -14.34 0.63 3.72
C THR A 399 -13.55 -0.66 3.52
N THR A 400 -12.26 -0.65 3.91
CA THR A 400 -11.40 -1.83 3.80
C THR A 400 -11.95 -3.00 4.63
N TRP A 401 -12.49 -2.71 5.82
CA TRP A 401 -13.14 -3.71 6.68
C TRP A 401 -14.45 -4.24 6.08
N ALA A 402 -15.33 -3.37 5.60
CA ALA A 402 -16.63 -3.75 5.06
C ALA A 402 -16.47 -4.61 3.79
N ILE A 403 -15.59 -4.21 2.88
CA ILE A 403 -15.31 -4.96 1.65
C ILE A 403 -14.65 -6.31 2.00
N THR A 404 -13.68 -6.34 2.92
CA THR A 404 -13.06 -7.62 3.35
C THR A 404 -14.06 -8.53 4.07
N ALA A 405 -14.94 -7.99 4.91
CA ALA A 405 -15.96 -8.75 5.62
C ALA A 405 -16.97 -9.35 4.64
N LEU A 406 -17.45 -8.56 3.68
CA LEU A 406 -18.32 -9.04 2.60
C LEU A 406 -17.65 -10.17 1.83
N MET A 407 -16.37 -10.00 1.49
CA MET A 407 -15.57 -11.01 0.80
C MET A 407 -15.44 -12.32 1.57
N ILE A 408 -15.14 -12.27 2.86
CA ILE A 408 -15.04 -13.46 3.72
C ILE A 408 -16.39 -14.19 3.81
N LEU A 409 -17.49 -13.43 3.98
CA LEU A 409 -18.82 -14.01 4.21
C LEU A 409 -19.44 -14.53 2.91
N ALA A 410 -19.44 -13.72 1.86
CA ALA A 410 -20.18 -13.96 0.62
C ALA A 410 -19.52 -15.00 -0.30
N ILE A 411 -18.18 -15.08 -0.33
CA ILE A 411 -17.49 -15.92 -1.32
C ILE A 411 -17.24 -17.32 -0.76
N PRO A 412 -17.66 -18.38 -1.46
CA PRO A 412 -17.33 -19.76 -1.09
C PRO A 412 -15.82 -20.01 -1.11
N SER A 413 -15.33 -20.91 -0.25
CA SER A 413 -13.96 -21.41 -0.34
C SER A 413 -13.73 -22.19 -1.65
N GLY A 414 -12.47 -22.32 -2.05
CA GLY A 414 -12.09 -22.98 -3.31
C GLY A 414 -11.95 -21.98 -4.46
N ASP A 415 -12.39 -22.37 -5.66
CA ASP A 415 -12.13 -21.63 -6.90
C ASP A 415 -12.59 -20.16 -6.86
N ALA A 416 -13.77 -19.91 -6.31
CA ALA A 416 -14.30 -18.54 -6.22
C ALA A 416 -13.41 -17.64 -5.35
N PHE A 417 -12.84 -18.19 -4.28
CA PHE A 417 -11.92 -17.45 -3.41
C PHE A 417 -10.59 -17.16 -4.11
N ASN A 418 -9.99 -18.18 -4.75
CA ASN A 418 -8.73 -18.03 -5.49
C ASN A 418 -8.89 -17.01 -6.62
N PHE A 419 -9.94 -17.16 -7.43
CA PHE A 419 -10.26 -16.25 -8.52
C PHE A 419 -10.39 -14.80 -8.07
N VAL A 420 -11.15 -14.53 -7.01
CA VAL A 420 -11.32 -13.15 -6.57
C VAL A 420 -10.04 -12.61 -5.92
N SER A 421 -9.25 -13.46 -5.24
CA SER A 421 -7.92 -13.08 -4.75
C SER A 421 -6.97 -12.66 -5.88
N ASP A 422 -7.04 -13.34 -7.03
CA ASP A 422 -6.18 -13.07 -8.19
C ASP A 422 -6.68 -11.89 -9.05
N LEU A 423 -7.94 -11.49 -8.88
CA LEU A 423 -8.59 -10.41 -9.64
C LEU A 423 -7.83 -9.07 -9.55
N GLY A 424 -7.18 -8.80 -8.43
CA GLY A 424 -6.40 -7.58 -8.21
C GLY A 424 -5.01 -7.56 -8.85
N VAL A 425 -4.49 -8.73 -9.25
CA VAL A 425 -3.12 -8.87 -9.75
C VAL A 425 -2.94 -8.15 -11.08
N TYR A 426 -3.82 -8.44 -12.05
CA TYR A 426 -3.69 -7.89 -13.40
C TYR A 426 -3.90 -6.37 -13.46
N PRO A 427 -4.98 -5.80 -12.86
CA PRO A 427 -5.16 -4.35 -12.83
C PRO A 427 -4.04 -3.64 -12.04
N GLY A 428 -3.54 -4.25 -10.96
CA GLY A 428 -2.39 -3.75 -10.22
C GLY A 428 -1.11 -3.70 -11.06
N ALA A 429 -0.81 -4.75 -11.82
CA ALA A 429 0.33 -4.80 -12.72
C ALA A 429 0.23 -3.74 -13.85
N ALA A 430 -0.96 -3.55 -14.42
CA ALA A 430 -1.21 -2.52 -15.42
C ALA A 430 -0.91 -1.10 -14.90
N PHE A 431 -1.36 -0.79 -13.68
CA PHE A 431 -1.06 0.49 -13.04
C PHE A 431 0.41 0.64 -12.67
N ASN A 432 1.08 -0.42 -12.21
CA ASN A 432 2.52 -0.40 -11.95
C ASN A 432 3.35 -0.18 -13.22
N LEU A 433 2.96 -0.79 -14.34
CA LEU A 433 3.58 -0.54 -15.65
C LEU A 433 3.36 0.92 -16.07
N ALA A 434 2.13 1.41 -15.97
CA ALA A 434 1.81 2.81 -16.28
C ALA A 434 2.64 3.78 -15.44
N MET A 435 2.82 3.50 -14.14
CA MET A 435 3.68 4.29 -13.25
C MET A 435 5.16 4.24 -13.68
N ALA A 436 5.70 3.06 -14.00
CA ALA A 436 7.10 2.91 -14.44
C ALA A 436 7.38 3.67 -15.74
N VAL A 437 6.47 3.61 -16.71
CA VAL A 437 6.52 4.42 -17.95
C VAL A 437 6.30 5.91 -17.63
N GLY A 438 5.35 6.20 -16.74
CA GLY A 438 5.00 7.52 -16.28
C GLY A 438 6.18 8.28 -15.67
N LEU A 439 7.14 7.58 -15.05
CA LEU A 439 8.36 8.19 -14.53
C LEU A 439 9.15 8.90 -15.63
N TYR A 440 9.27 8.30 -16.82
CA TYR A 440 9.91 8.93 -17.97
C TYR A 440 9.11 10.14 -18.49
N VAL A 441 7.78 10.03 -18.47
CA VAL A 441 6.88 11.13 -18.84
C VAL A 441 7.05 12.32 -17.90
N VAL A 442 7.17 12.08 -16.59
CA VAL A 442 7.47 13.12 -15.58
C VAL A 442 8.84 13.72 -15.82
N ARG A 443 9.90 12.90 -16.00
CA ARG A 443 11.25 13.40 -16.30
C ARG A 443 11.28 14.32 -17.52
N TRP A 444 10.60 13.92 -18.59
CA TRP A 444 10.54 14.69 -19.83
C TRP A 444 9.81 16.02 -19.63
N ARG A 445 8.62 16.01 -19.00
CA ARG A 445 7.84 17.24 -18.75
C ARG A 445 8.53 18.21 -17.81
N ARG A 446 9.09 17.70 -16.70
CA ARG A 446 9.83 18.54 -15.74
C ARG A 446 11.05 19.18 -16.37
N LYS A 447 11.77 18.45 -17.24
CA LYS A 447 12.88 19.02 -18.02
C LYS A 447 12.40 20.11 -18.98
N ARG A 448 11.28 19.90 -19.67
CA ARG A 448 10.69 20.90 -20.58
C ARG A 448 10.22 22.17 -19.84
N ALA A 449 9.70 22.02 -18.63
CA ALA A 449 9.28 23.11 -17.76
C ALA A 449 10.43 23.79 -16.99
N ASN A 450 11.69 23.36 -17.19
CA ASN A 450 12.87 23.84 -16.45
C ASN A 450 12.73 23.74 -14.93
N LEU A 451 12.06 22.71 -14.44
CA LEU A 451 11.89 22.48 -13.00
C LEU A 451 13.18 21.90 -12.37
N PRO A 452 13.43 22.15 -11.07
CA PRO A 452 14.55 21.58 -10.35
C PRO A 452 14.61 20.05 -10.43
N SER A 453 15.84 19.53 -10.43
CA SER A 453 16.08 18.08 -10.37
C SER A 453 15.66 17.51 -9.01
N PRO A 454 15.18 16.26 -8.97
CA PRO A 454 14.82 15.62 -7.70
C PRO A 454 16.06 15.31 -6.87
N GLU A 455 15.90 15.19 -5.55
CA GLU A 455 16.97 14.78 -4.64
C GLU A 455 17.49 13.35 -4.94
N PHE A 456 16.63 12.48 -5.46
CA PHE A 456 16.99 11.14 -5.91
C PHE A 456 16.51 10.89 -7.34
N LYS A 457 17.37 10.27 -8.15
CA LYS A 457 17.07 9.88 -9.53
C LYS A 457 17.51 8.44 -9.77
N ALA A 458 16.57 7.57 -10.13
CA ALA A 458 16.83 6.17 -10.40
C ALA A 458 17.68 5.99 -11.66
N TRP A 459 18.52 4.96 -11.67
CA TRP A 459 19.29 4.63 -12.87
C TRP A 459 18.38 4.08 -13.96
N HIS A 460 18.66 4.45 -15.22
CA HIS A 460 17.86 4.01 -16.37
C HIS A 460 17.75 2.49 -16.46
N ILE A 461 18.82 1.76 -16.14
CA ILE A 461 18.81 0.30 -16.14
C ILE A 461 17.77 -0.28 -15.17
N LEU A 462 17.61 0.32 -13.98
CA LEU A 462 16.61 -0.13 -12.99
C LEU A 462 15.19 0.17 -13.47
N VAL A 463 14.96 1.35 -14.06
CA VAL A 463 13.64 1.73 -14.57
C VAL A 463 13.24 0.84 -15.76
N ILE A 464 14.16 0.59 -16.70
CA ILE A 464 13.93 -0.30 -17.84
C ILE A 464 13.68 -1.73 -17.35
N PHE A 465 14.49 -2.21 -16.42
CA PHE A 465 14.29 -3.53 -15.82
C PHE A 465 12.91 -3.64 -15.16
N ASN A 466 12.48 -2.64 -14.38
CA ASN A 466 11.13 -2.64 -13.81
C ASN A 466 10.04 -2.65 -14.89
N ILE A 467 10.18 -1.87 -15.98
CA ILE A 467 9.23 -1.90 -17.11
C ILE A 467 9.13 -3.29 -17.73
N LEU A 468 10.26 -3.95 -17.96
CA LEU A 468 10.30 -5.31 -18.52
C LEU A 468 9.59 -6.31 -17.60
N VAL A 469 9.79 -6.17 -16.29
CA VAL A 469 9.16 -7.02 -15.27
C VAL A 469 7.66 -6.80 -15.22
N GLN A 470 7.19 -5.56 -15.16
CA GLN A 470 5.75 -5.28 -15.16
C GLN A 470 5.10 -5.73 -16.49
N SER A 471 5.82 -5.63 -17.60
CA SER A 471 5.36 -6.16 -18.89
C SER A 471 5.26 -7.68 -18.88
N PHE A 472 6.25 -8.37 -18.31
CA PHE A 472 6.23 -9.82 -18.12
C PHE A 472 5.02 -10.25 -17.27
N VAL A 473 4.75 -9.54 -16.17
CA VAL A 473 3.62 -9.81 -15.26
C VAL A 473 2.25 -9.60 -15.94
N ILE A 474 2.19 -8.84 -17.04
CA ILE A 474 0.97 -8.65 -17.84
C ILE A 474 0.85 -9.69 -18.96
N VAL A 475 1.97 -10.10 -19.57
CA VAL A 475 1.96 -11.02 -20.71
C VAL A 475 1.83 -12.48 -20.26
N MET A 476 2.54 -12.88 -19.22
CA MET A 476 2.63 -14.28 -18.83
C MET A 476 1.37 -14.92 -18.23
N PRO A 477 0.41 -14.19 -17.62
CA PRO A 477 -0.89 -14.74 -17.24
C PRO A 477 -1.68 -15.33 -18.40
N TRP A 478 -1.35 -14.95 -19.63
CA TRP A 478 -1.96 -15.48 -20.83
C TRP A 478 -1.33 -16.80 -21.29
N TYR A 479 -0.17 -17.18 -20.73
CA TYR A 479 0.47 -18.44 -21.07
C TYR A 479 -0.25 -19.61 -20.35
N PRO A 480 -0.70 -20.64 -21.08
CA PRO A 480 -1.53 -21.69 -20.50
C PRO A 480 -0.77 -22.63 -19.57
N PRO A 481 -1.44 -23.22 -18.57
CA PRO A 481 -0.88 -24.25 -17.71
C PRO A 481 -0.60 -25.55 -18.48
N GLU A 482 0.34 -26.32 -17.95
CA GLU A 482 0.61 -27.68 -18.41
C GLU A 482 -0.59 -28.57 -18.07
N GLY A 483 -1.22 -29.15 -19.10
CA GLY A 483 -2.50 -29.86 -18.96
C GLY A 483 -3.69 -29.14 -19.62
N GLY A 484 -3.47 -27.96 -20.20
CA GLY A 484 -4.43 -27.26 -21.04
C GLY A 484 -5.26 -26.21 -20.29
N MET A 485 -6.32 -25.72 -20.92
CA MET A 485 -7.02 -24.50 -20.49
C MET A 485 -7.72 -24.56 -19.12
N TYR A 486 -7.87 -25.76 -18.53
CA TYR A 486 -8.51 -26.00 -17.23
C TYR A 486 -7.55 -26.57 -16.19
N ALA A 487 -6.24 -26.57 -16.45
CA ALA A 487 -5.22 -27.07 -15.54
C ALA A 487 -4.63 -25.96 -14.63
N GLY A 488 -5.38 -24.87 -14.41
CA GLY A 488 -4.95 -23.77 -13.55
C GLY A 488 -5.35 -23.96 -12.08
N ASP A 489 -5.18 -22.91 -11.28
CA ASP A 489 -5.54 -22.87 -9.84
C ASP A 489 -7.08 -22.85 -9.60
N VAL A 490 -7.88 -22.91 -10.67
CA VAL A 490 -9.35 -22.89 -10.67
C VAL A 490 -9.88 -23.92 -11.68
N SER A 491 -11.07 -24.50 -11.44
CA SER A 491 -11.67 -25.51 -12.34
C SER A 491 -12.15 -24.97 -13.69
N PHE A 492 -12.26 -23.65 -13.83
CA PHE A 492 -12.62 -22.99 -15.08
C PHE A 492 -11.38 -22.42 -15.79
N TRP A 493 -11.59 -21.69 -16.88
CA TRP A 493 -10.51 -21.20 -17.72
C TRP A 493 -9.48 -20.37 -16.92
N TYR A 494 -8.22 -20.78 -16.91
CA TYR A 494 -7.17 -20.21 -16.05
C TYR A 494 -7.03 -18.69 -16.17
N ALA A 495 -7.21 -18.12 -17.38
CA ALA A 495 -7.06 -16.68 -17.62
C ALA A 495 -8.36 -15.88 -17.41
N THR A 496 -9.38 -16.47 -16.78
CA THR A 496 -10.63 -15.75 -16.49
C THR A 496 -10.39 -14.54 -15.58
N TYR A 497 -9.48 -14.62 -14.60
CA TYR A 497 -9.17 -13.47 -13.74
C TYR A 497 -8.52 -12.32 -14.52
N VAL A 498 -7.76 -12.64 -15.57
CA VAL A 498 -7.14 -11.66 -16.47
C VAL A 498 -8.20 -10.93 -17.28
N VAL A 499 -9.09 -11.67 -17.93
CA VAL A 499 -10.18 -11.08 -18.73
C VAL A 499 -11.13 -10.27 -17.86
N THR A 500 -11.48 -10.75 -16.67
CA THR A 500 -12.29 -9.98 -15.73
C THR A 500 -11.56 -8.74 -15.23
N GLY A 501 -10.26 -8.83 -14.95
CA GLY A 501 -9.42 -7.68 -14.59
C GLY A 501 -9.39 -6.62 -15.69
N ILE A 502 -9.28 -7.02 -16.96
CA ILE A 502 -9.41 -6.10 -18.12
C ILE A 502 -10.81 -5.51 -18.19
N GLY A 503 -11.84 -6.33 -17.98
CA GLY A 503 -13.24 -5.87 -17.90
C GLY A 503 -13.43 -4.78 -16.84
N ILE A 504 -12.81 -4.93 -15.67
CA ILE A 504 -12.83 -3.92 -14.60
C ILE A 504 -12.15 -2.63 -15.05
N LEU A 505 -10.97 -2.70 -15.66
CA LEU A 505 -10.27 -1.51 -16.18
C LEU A 505 -11.10 -0.78 -17.25
N ILE A 506 -11.71 -1.53 -18.17
CA ILE A 506 -12.61 -0.98 -19.20
C ILE A 506 -13.84 -0.34 -18.54
N ALA A 507 -14.46 -1.02 -17.57
CA ALA A 507 -15.61 -0.49 -16.84
C ALA A 507 -15.25 0.81 -16.10
N CYS A 508 -14.09 0.89 -15.47
CA CYS A 508 -13.58 2.11 -14.84
C CYS A 508 -13.42 3.25 -15.86
N ALA A 509 -12.87 2.96 -17.05
CA ALA A 509 -12.71 3.97 -18.11
C ALA A 509 -14.06 4.44 -18.68
N LEU A 510 -15.00 3.52 -18.90
CA LEU A 510 -16.37 3.84 -19.34
C LEU A 510 -17.12 4.67 -18.31
N TYR A 511 -17.00 4.32 -17.02
CA TYR A 511 -17.54 5.10 -15.91
C TYR A 511 -16.98 6.52 -15.90
N TYR A 512 -15.66 6.66 -16.02
CA TYR A 512 -15.03 7.97 -16.09
C TYR A 512 -15.55 8.79 -17.29
N TYR A 513 -15.61 8.19 -18.49
CA TYR A 513 -16.13 8.88 -19.67
C TYR A 513 -17.57 9.36 -19.47
N PHE A 514 -18.41 8.50 -18.89
CA PHE A 514 -19.79 8.83 -18.56
C PHE A 514 -19.89 10.00 -17.55
N TRP A 515 -19.14 9.93 -16.46
CA TRP A 515 -19.19 10.91 -15.37
C TRP A 515 -18.51 12.25 -15.71
N ALA A 516 -17.34 12.23 -16.35
CA ALA A 516 -16.52 13.42 -16.61
C ALA A 516 -16.88 14.14 -17.92
N PHE A 517 -17.46 13.44 -18.91
CA PHE A 517 -17.74 14.03 -20.23
C PHE A 517 -19.21 13.95 -20.64
N LEU A 518 -19.85 12.78 -20.55
CA LEU A 518 -21.22 12.62 -21.06
C LEU A 518 -22.25 13.35 -20.19
N MET A 519 -22.22 13.15 -18.87
CA MET A 519 -23.15 13.76 -17.92
C MET A 519 -23.05 15.30 -17.87
N PRO A 520 -21.84 15.91 -17.83
CA PRO A 520 -21.70 17.36 -17.86
C PRO A 520 -22.19 17.97 -19.18
N LYS A 521 -21.93 17.31 -20.32
CA LYS A 521 -22.43 17.74 -21.64
C LYS A 521 -23.96 17.68 -21.71
N TRP A 522 -24.57 16.64 -21.16
CA TRP A 522 -26.03 16.48 -21.17
C TRP A 522 -26.75 17.45 -20.24
N LYS A 523 -26.16 17.79 -19.08
CA LYS A 523 -26.77 18.65 -18.05
C LYS A 523 -26.27 20.10 -18.05
N GLY A 524 -25.41 20.49 -18.99
CA GLY A 524 -24.99 21.88 -19.17
C GLY A 524 -24.07 22.44 -18.08
N TYR A 525 -23.17 21.63 -17.52
CA TYR A 525 -22.18 22.06 -16.52
C TYR A 525 -20.75 21.61 -16.89
N LYS A 526 -19.74 22.18 -16.24
CA LYS A 526 -18.36 21.69 -16.24
C LYS A 526 -17.94 21.30 -14.83
N LEU A 527 -17.10 20.29 -14.72
CA LEU A 527 -16.49 19.92 -13.45
C LEU A 527 -15.29 20.84 -13.17
N ARG A 528 -15.15 21.27 -11.93
CA ARG A 528 -14.01 22.06 -11.42
C ARG A 528 -13.61 21.53 -10.04
N SER A 529 -12.32 21.54 -9.75
CA SER A 529 -11.81 21.25 -8.42
C SER A 529 -11.84 22.52 -7.58
N GLU A 530 -12.36 22.41 -6.36
CA GLU A 530 -12.33 23.44 -5.33
C GLU A 530 -11.46 22.94 -4.18
N ALA A 531 -10.50 23.76 -3.75
CA ALA A 531 -9.69 23.46 -2.58
C ALA A 531 -10.47 23.81 -1.32
N VAL A 532 -10.78 22.79 -0.52
CA VAL A 532 -11.52 22.90 0.73
C VAL A 532 -10.62 22.57 1.90
N ILE A 533 -10.75 23.35 2.98
CA ILE A 533 -10.09 23.07 4.26
C ILE A 533 -11.18 22.58 5.21
N LEU A 534 -11.08 21.32 5.61
CA LEU A 534 -11.96 20.69 6.59
C LEU A 534 -11.43 20.92 8.01
N ASP A 535 -12.28 20.62 9.00
CA ASP A 535 -11.92 20.69 10.41
C ASP A 535 -10.55 20.04 10.71
N ASN A 536 -9.75 20.68 11.58
CA ASN A 536 -8.36 20.33 11.95
C ASN A 536 -7.30 20.60 10.86
N GLY A 537 -7.62 21.37 9.81
CA GLY A 537 -6.64 21.79 8.80
C GLY A 537 -6.39 20.76 7.70
N VAL A 538 -7.25 19.73 7.60
CA VAL A 538 -7.23 18.77 6.49
C VAL A 538 -7.56 19.49 5.20
N GLN A 539 -6.61 19.57 4.27
CA GLN A 539 -6.82 20.19 2.96
C GLN A 539 -7.26 19.14 1.95
N SER A 540 -8.27 19.37 1.14
CA SER A 540 -8.74 18.40 0.13
C SER A 540 -9.24 19.14 -1.10
N HIS A 541 -9.36 18.43 -2.22
CA HIS A 541 -10.20 18.88 -3.32
C HIS A 541 -11.62 18.32 -3.18
N GLU A 542 -12.60 19.14 -3.54
CA GLU A 542 -13.99 18.73 -3.80
C GLU A 542 -14.31 19.07 -5.26
N ILE A 543 -14.94 18.15 -5.98
CA ILE A 543 -15.31 18.39 -7.37
C ILE A 543 -16.69 19.05 -7.42
N ARG A 544 -16.72 20.33 -7.81
CA ARG A 544 -17.92 21.12 -8.01
C ARG A 544 -18.44 21.01 -9.44
N LYS A 545 -19.76 21.03 -9.57
CA LYS A 545 -20.46 21.14 -10.85
C LYS A 545 -20.78 22.61 -11.08
N VAL A 546 -20.03 23.26 -11.95
CA VAL A 546 -20.20 24.68 -12.27
C VAL A 546 -21.04 24.80 -13.54
N PRO A 547 -22.24 25.42 -13.49
CA PRO A 547 -23.04 25.69 -14.68
C PRO A 547 -22.24 26.45 -15.74
N ILE A 548 -22.50 26.21 -17.03
CA ILE A 548 -21.73 26.86 -18.11
C ILE A 548 -21.82 28.39 -18.05
N GLY A 549 -22.95 28.96 -17.60
CA GLY A 549 -23.13 30.41 -17.46
C GLY A 549 -22.34 31.06 -16.33
N GLU A 550 -21.90 30.29 -15.33
CA GLU A 550 -21.15 30.78 -14.15
C GLU A 550 -19.64 30.49 -14.26
N LEU A 551 -19.21 29.94 -15.41
CA LEU A 551 -17.83 29.49 -15.58
C LEU A 551 -16.82 30.63 -15.54
N ASP A 552 -17.16 31.77 -16.15
CA ASP A 552 -16.28 32.94 -16.21
C ASP A 552 -16.12 33.56 -14.82
N GLU A 553 -17.19 33.57 -14.01
CA GLU A 553 -17.14 34.02 -12.62
C GLU A 553 -16.30 33.07 -11.75
N TRP A 554 -16.44 31.75 -11.95
CA TRP A 554 -15.59 30.77 -11.30
C TRP A 554 -14.11 31.00 -11.63
N GLU A 555 -13.79 31.18 -12.91
CA GLU A 555 -12.41 31.38 -13.37
C GLU A 555 -11.83 32.75 -12.94
N ALA A 556 -12.68 33.72 -12.63
CA ALA A 556 -12.28 35.00 -12.04
C ALA A 556 -11.99 34.89 -10.53
N THR A 557 -12.76 34.08 -9.80
CA THR A 557 -12.69 33.96 -8.33
C THR A 557 -11.70 32.90 -7.85
N HIS A 558 -11.46 31.85 -8.64
CA HIS A 558 -10.59 30.75 -8.27
C HIS A 558 -9.29 30.74 -9.08
N ASP A 559 -8.22 30.23 -8.47
CA ASP A 559 -6.98 29.89 -9.15
C ASP A 559 -7.05 28.49 -9.81
N VAL A 560 -5.94 28.08 -10.42
CA VAL A 560 -5.87 26.80 -11.15
C VAL A 560 -5.88 25.60 -10.21
N ALA A 561 -5.41 25.79 -8.98
CA ALA A 561 -5.48 24.78 -7.91
C ALA A 561 -6.84 24.75 -7.21
N GLY A 562 -7.81 25.54 -7.67
CA GLY A 562 -9.16 25.59 -7.09
C GLY A 562 -9.25 26.39 -5.79
N ARG A 563 -8.27 27.24 -5.46
CA ARG A 563 -8.29 28.10 -4.27
C ARG A 563 -8.92 29.44 -4.61
N LEU A 564 -9.58 30.07 -3.64
CA LEU A 564 -10.09 31.43 -3.79
C LEU A 564 -8.94 32.44 -3.93
N ARG A 565 -9.02 33.34 -4.91
CA ARG A 565 -8.04 34.40 -5.12
C ARG A 565 -8.13 35.45 -4.00
N GLN A 566 -6.98 35.92 -3.52
CA GLN A 566 -6.88 36.85 -2.39
C GLN A 566 -7.71 38.15 -2.56
N ALA A 567 -7.86 38.66 -3.80
CA ALA A 567 -8.66 39.86 -4.07
C ALA A 567 -10.15 39.67 -3.73
N THR A 568 -10.68 38.46 -3.87
CA THR A 568 -12.07 38.12 -3.55
C THR A 568 -12.27 37.90 -2.04
N VAL A 569 -11.27 37.32 -1.36
CA VAL A 569 -11.27 37.12 0.10
C VAL A 569 -11.39 38.46 0.86
N LEU A 570 -10.70 39.50 0.37
CA LEU A 570 -10.76 40.85 0.94
C LEU A 570 -12.10 41.56 0.70
N GLN A 571 -12.84 41.22 -0.36
CA GLN A 571 -14.17 41.78 -0.64
C GLN A 571 -15.30 41.09 0.15
N SER A 572 -15.13 39.82 0.54
CA SER A 572 -16.07 39.11 1.41
C SER A 572 -15.94 39.44 2.91
N GLY A 573 -14.87 40.14 3.31
CA GLY A 573 -14.67 40.60 4.68
C GLY A 573 -15.31 41.96 4.96
N GLY A 574 -16.62 42.00 5.20
CA GLY A 574 -17.31 43.18 5.72
C GLY A 574 -16.91 43.50 7.18
N PRO A 575 -16.94 44.77 7.62
CA PRO A 575 -16.39 45.18 8.91
C PRO A 575 -17.41 44.98 10.03
N GLU A 576 -17.12 44.16 11.04
CA GLU A 576 -17.64 44.36 12.40
C GLU A 576 -16.96 43.45 13.43
N LYS A 577 -16.24 44.06 14.37
CA LYS A 577 -16.71 44.15 15.76
C LYS A 577 -15.97 45.23 16.54
N VAL A 578 -16.77 46.21 16.91
CA VAL A 578 -16.53 47.30 17.84
C VAL A 578 -15.97 46.78 19.16
N SER A 579 -14.91 47.42 19.63
CA SER A 579 -14.35 47.31 20.98
C SER A 579 -15.39 47.70 22.04
N PRO A 580 -15.58 46.98 23.15
CA PRO A 580 -16.33 47.52 24.27
C PRO A 580 -15.46 48.54 25.02
N GLN A 581 -15.88 49.81 24.96
CA GLN A 581 -15.46 50.83 25.91
C GLN A 581 -15.89 50.40 27.32
N SER A 582 -14.96 50.52 28.25
CA SER A 582 -15.21 50.48 29.69
C SER A 582 -16.07 51.68 30.10
N SER A 583 -17.24 51.42 30.68
CA SER A 583 -17.95 52.39 31.51
C SER A 583 -18.17 51.79 32.89
N ASP A 584 -17.41 52.30 33.85
CA ASP A 584 -17.76 52.30 35.26
C ASP A 584 -19.10 53.04 35.45
N SER A 585 -20.02 52.46 36.23
CA SER A 585 -20.76 53.15 37.30
C SER A 585 -21.80 52.22 37.95
N GLU A 586 -21.57 51.93 39.22
CA GLU A 586 -22.51 52.01 40.35
C GLU A 586 -23.99 51.58 40.20
N ALA A 587 -24.41 50.64 41.07
CA ALA A 587 -25.32 50.90 42.21
C ALA A 587 -26.39 49.80 42.44
N LYS A 588 -26.43 49.28 43.69
CA LYS A 588 -27.59 48.93 44.55
C LYS A 588 -28.64 47.97 43.93
N VAL A 589 -29.04 46.85 44.53
CA VAL A 589 -29.30 46.44 45.93
C VAL A 589 -29.05 44.93 46.04
#